data_AF-A0A2P2P524-F1
#
_entry.id   AF-A0A2P2P524-F1
#
_cell.length_a   1.000
_cell.length_b   1.000
_cell.length_c   1.000
_cell.angle_alpha   90.00
_cell.angle_beta   90.00
_cell.angle_gamma   90.00
#
_symmetry.space_group_name_H-M   'P 1'
#
loop_
_entity.id
_entity.type
_entity.pdbx_description
1 polymer ?
#
loop_
_entity_poly.entity_id
_entity_poly.type
_entity_poly.pdbx_seq_one_letter_code
_entity_poly.pdbx_strand_id
1 'polypeptide(L)' 'MDVIGQLMGSCCWSNMHIIPQHGVVFEIRVVEGYGARWSGDGTKFIGFLEPYMEDGHAKGWKL' A
#
# COMPACT_ATOMS: atom_id res chain seq x y z
N MET A 1 -17.56 -1.80 -6.27
CA MET A 1 -16.18 -2.04 -6.73
C MET A 1 -15.31 -2.19 -5.49
N ASP A 2 -14.38 -3.13 -5.51
CA ASP A 2 -13.52 -3.44 -4.38
C ASP A 2 -12.39 -2.40 -4.22
N VAL A 3 -12.01 -2.07 -2.99
CA VAL A 3 -10.98 -1.06 -2.65
C VAL A 3 -9.64 -1.41 -3.28
N ILE A 4 -9.28 -2.69 -3.30
CA ILE A 4 -8.04 -3.16 -3.92
C ILE A 4 -8.11 -2.93 -5.43
N GLY A 5 -9.26 -3.16 -6.04
CA GLY A 5 -9.49 -2.90 -7.47
C GLY A 5 -9.32 -1.41 -7.81
N GLN A 6 -9.76 -0.51 -6.94
CA GLN A 6 -9.55 0.93 -7.10
C GLN A 6 -8.07 1.31 -6.96
N LEU A 7 -7.39 0.81 -5.92
CA LEU A 7 -5.95 1.05 -5.73
C LEU A 7 -5.12 0.54 -6.90
N MET A 8 -5.44 -0.64 -7.44
CA MET A 8 -4.77 -1.19 -8.60
C MET A 8 -5.05 -0.38 -9.87
N GLY A 9 -6.29 0.08 -10.07
CA GLY A 9 -6.67 0.91 -11.22
C GLY A 9 -6.07 2.32 -11.19
N SER A 10 -5.79 2.86 -10.01
CA SER A 10 -5.17 4.19 -9.82
C SER A 10 -3.71 4.13 -9.40
N CYS A 11 -3.09 2.94 -9.47
CA CYS A 11 -1.71 2.72 -9.07
C CYS A 11 -0.76 3.56 -9.94
N CYS A 12 -0.02 4.48 -9.31
CA CYS A 12 1.00 5.29 -9.98
C CYS A 12 2.42 4.87 -9.60
N TRP A 13 2.57 4.05 -8.55
CA TRP A 13 3.87 3.58 -8.08
C TRP A 13 3.76 2.17 -7.52
N SER A 14 4.74 1.34 -7.81
CA SER A 14 4.87 0.00 -7.24
C SER A 14 6.33 -0.33 -6.98
N ASN A 15 6.62 -1.06 -5.91
CA ASN A 15 7.97 -1.49 -5.59
C ASN A 15 8.00 -2.82 -4.84
N MET A 16 9.08 -3.57 -5.02
CA MET A 16 9.39 -4.76 -4.25
C MET A 16 10.66 -4.51 -3.44
N HIS A 17 10.58 -4.64 -2.13
CA HIS A 17 11.68 -4.33 -1.23
C HIS A 17 11.61 -5.18 0.05
N ILE A 18 12.68 -5.16 0.84
CA ILE A 18 12.75 -5.94 2.08
C ILE A 18 12.46 -5.02 3.27
N ILE A 19 11.55 -5.44 4.15
CA ILE A 19 11.31 -4.79 5.44
C ILE A 19 11.66 -5.73 6.62
N PRO A 20 12.24 -5.22 7.72
CA PRO A 20 12.73 -6.06 8.82
C PRO A 20 11.68 -7.01 9.43
N GLN A 21 10.40 -6.61 9.44
CA GLN A 21 9.32 -7.38 10.08
C GLN A 21 8.71 -8.46 9.18
N HIS A 22 8.77 -8.31 7.86
CA HIS A 22 8.04 -9.16 6.91
C HIS A 22 8.89 -9.73 5.78
N GLY A 23 10.18 -9.40 5.71
CA GLY A 23 11.05 -9.84 4.61
C GLY A 23 10.69 -9.12 3.30
N VAL A 24 10.71 -9.85 2.18
CA VAL A 24 10.36 -9.29 0.87
C VAL A 24 8.86 -8.97 0.84
N VAL A 25 8.52 -7.74 0.46
CA VAL A 25 7.16 -7.26 0.31
C VAL A 25 6.96 -6.59 -1.04
N PHE A 26 5.76 -6.72 -1.57
CA PHE A 26 5.28 -5.98 -2.73
C PHE A 26 4.35 -4.86 -2.27
N GLU A 27 4.59 -3.66 -2.74
CA GLU A 27 3.86 -2.46 -2.36
C GLU A 27 3.37 -1.70 -3.59
N ILE A 28 2.12 -1.27 -3.56
CA ILE A 28 1.58 -0.31 -4.53
C ILE A 28 1.14 0.96 -3.83
N ARG A 29 1.21 2.08 -4.53
CA ARG A 29 0.70 3.38 -4.07
C ARG A 29 -0.01 4.14 -5.19
N VAL A 30 -0.99 4.93 -4.78
CA VAL A 30 -1.66 5.93 -5.60
C VAL A 30 -1.05 7.31 -5.35
N VAL A 31 -1.43 8.29 -6.18
CA VAL A 31 -0.85 9.65 -6.14
C VAL A 31 -1.03 10.35 -4.80
N GLU A 32 -2.12 10.05 -4.10
CA GLU A 32 -2.42 10.57 -2.77
C GLU A 32 -1.59 9.94 -1.65
N GLY A 33 -0.74 8.96 -1.98
CA GLY A 33 0.17 8.30 -1.04
C GLY A 33 -0.42 7.08 -0.35
N TYR A 34 -1.73 6.84 -0.45
CA TYR A 34 -2.34 5.60 0.02
C TYR A 34 -1.82 4.39 -0.77
N GLY A 35 -1.84 3.23 -0.13
CA GLY A 35 -1.32 2.03 -0.76
C GLY A 35 -1.77 0.75 -0.11
N ALA A 36 -1.28 -0.34 -0.68
CA ALA A 36 -1.52 -1.68 -0.18
C ALA A 36 -0.23 -2.50 -0.27
N ARG A 37 -0.06 -3.43 0.66
CA ARG A 37 1.12 -4.26 0.78
C ARG A 37 0.75 -5.73 0.82
N TRP A 38 1.56 -6.52 0.13
CA TRP A 38 1.52 -7.98 0.12
C TRP A 38 2.90 -8.56 0.45
N SER A 39 2.93 -9.85 0.78
CA SER A 39 4.16 -10.64 0.73
C SER A 39 4.80 -10.55 -0.67
N GLY A 40 6.11 -10.75 -0.76
CA GLY A 40 6.85 -10.64 -2.03
C GLY A 40 6.36 -11.58 -3.13
N ASP A 41 5.73 -12.70 -2.77
CA ASP A 41 5.09 -13.64 -3.70
C ASP A 41 3.64 -13.23 -4.08
N GLY A 42 3.11 -12.16 -3.51
CA GLY A 42 1.77 -11.62 -3.76
C GLY A 42 0.63 -12.43 -3.15
N THR A 43 0.91 -13.53 -2.43
CA THR A 43 -0.13 -14.46 -1.97
C THR A 43 -0.84 -14.01 -0.70
N LYS A 44 -0.15 -13.23 0.14
CA LYS A 44 -0.67 -12.77 1.43
C LYS A 44 -0.79 -11.26 1.46
N PHE A 45 -2.01 -10.78 1.68
CA PHE A 45 -2.24 -9.37 2.00
C PHE A 45 -1.70 -9.07 3.40
N ILE A 46 -0.83 -8.07 3.50
CA ILE A 46 -0.22 -7.63 4.77
C ILE A 46 -1.06 -6.50 5.36
N GLY A 47 -1.47 -5.53 4.53
CA GLY A 47 -2.28 -4.41 5.00
C GLY A 47 -2.28 -3.21 4.07
N PHE A 48 -3.08 -2.24 4.46
CA PHE A 48 -3.17 -0.93 3.83
C PHE A 48 -2.09 0.03 4.35
N LEU A 49 -1.72 1.02 3.54
CA LEU A 49 -0.64 1.96 3.81
C LEU A 49 -1.11 3.40 3.76
N GLU A 50 -0.86 4.13 4.83
CA GLU A 50 -1.23 5.54 4.94
C GLU A 50 -0.29 6.45 4.12
N PRO A 51 -0.73 7.69 3.80
CA PRO A 51 0.06 8.65 3.05
C PRO A 51 1.30 9.09 3.81
N TYR A 52 2.39 9.32 3.07
CA TYR A 52 3.65 9.85 3.61
C TYR A 52 3.58 11.39 3.77
N MET A 53 2.68 11.87 4.61
CA MET A 53 2.52 13.30 4.92
C MET A 53 2.62 13.54 6.44
N GLU A 54 3.04 14.74 6.84
CA GLU A 54 2.90 15.19 8.23
C GLU A 54 1.42 15.02 8.64
N ASP A 55 1.17 14.35 9.78
CA ASP A 55 -0.16 13.92 10.24
C ASP A 55 -0.90 12.87 9.37
N GLY A 56 -0.21 12.10 8.52
CA GLY A 56 -0.82 11.00 7.75
C GLY A 56 -1.61 10.00 8.62
N HIS A 57 -1.07 9.64 9.79
CA HIS A 57 -1.75 8.76 10.76
C HIS A 57 -3.04 9.36 11.36
N ALA A 58 -3.13 10.70 11.42
CA ALA A 58 -4.27 11.41 11.98
C ALA A 58 -5.38 11.62 10.94
N LYS A 59 -5.04 11.58 9.65
CA LYS A 59 -6.02 11.63 8.56
C LYS A 59 -6.79 10.32 8.41
N GLY A 60 -6.20 9.20 8.85
CA GLY A 60 -6.77 7.87 8.75
C GLY A 60 -7.04 7.45 7.31
N TRP A 61 -7.50 6.22 7.13
CA TRP A 61 -7.92 5.72 5.82
C TRP A 61 -9.17 6.47 5.36
N LYS A 62 -9.07 7.27 4.29
CA LYS A 62 -10.23 7.89 3.64
C LYS A 62 -10.42 7.29 2.26
N LEU A 63 -11.55 6.61 2.10
CA LEU A 63 -12.08 6.06 0.84
C LEU A 63 -12.86 7.14 0.09
#